data_AF-A0A392TML6-F1
#
_entry.id   AF-A0A392TML6-F1
#
_cell.length_a   1.000
_cell.length_b   1.000
_cell.length_c   1.000
_cell.angle_alpha   90.00
_cell.angle_beta   90.00
_cell.angle_gamma   90.00
#
_symmetry.space_group_name_H-M   'P 1'
#
loop_
_entity.id
_entity.type
_entity.pdbx_description
1 polymer ?
#
loop_
_entity_poly.entity_id
_entity_poly.type
_entity_poly.pdbx_seq_one_letter_code
_entity_poly.pdbx_strand_id
1 'polypeptide(L)'
;GLKVLKKSYTTYDHVQKIQRCLPLVWRPTVTAIEEAKDLKKMILEVLISNLISHEMVLNVDAAAQKKSKSVALQSTKTSPKALKANL
;
A
#
# COMPACT_ATOMS: atom_id res chain seq x y z
N GLY A 1 -14.46 -37.73 -0.33
CA GLY A 1 -15.23 -36.86 -1.24
C GLY A 1 -15.83 -35.70 -0.47
N LEU A 2 -15.82 -34.48 -1.04
CA LEU A 2 -16.12 -33.16 -0.45
C LEU A 2 -17.50 -32.97 0.25
N LYS A 3 -18.25 -34.04 0.54
CA LYS A 3 -19.57 -34.00 1.21
C LYS A 3 -19.53 -33.62 2.69
N VAL A 4 -18.34 -33.56 3.32
CA VAL A 4 -18.15 -33.33 4.77
C VAL A 4 -18.37 -31.87 5.19
N LEU A 5 -18.19 -30.89 4.30
CA LEU A 5 -18.07 -29.50 4.76
C LEU A 5 -19.40 -28.77 4.97
N LYS A 6 -20.51 -29.15 4.29
CA LYS A 6 -21.89 -28.59 4.41
C LYS A 6 -21.99 -27.10 4.82
N LYS A 7 -21.05 -26.26 4.40
CA LYS A 7 -20.94 -24.84 4.77
C LYS A 7 -21.42 -24.02 3.59
N SER A 8 -22.54 -23.34 3.76
CA SER A 8 -22.92 -22.23 2.91
C SER A 8 -22.07 -21.02 3.27
N TYR A 9 -21.51 -20.34 2.26
CA TYR A 9 -20.80 -19.08 2.45
C TYR A 9 -21.75 -17.93 2.15
N THR A 10 -21.73 -16.92 3.00
CA THR A 10 -22.46 -15.67 2.79
C THR A 10 -21.62 -14.72 1.94
N THR A 11 -22.25 -13.69 1.36
CA THR A 11 -21.53 -12.61 0.66
C THR A 11 -20.47 -11.97 1.56
N TYR A 12 -20.77 -11.80 2.85
CA TYR A 12 -19.83 -11.29 3.84
C TYR A 12 -18.61 -12.20 4.01
N ASP A 13 -18.80 -13.53 4.03
CA ASP A 13 -17.68 -14.48 4.11
C ASP A 13 -16.75 -14.36 2.90
N HIS A 14 -17.32 -14.16 1.70
CA HIS A 14 -16.55 -13.92 0.48
C HIS A 14 -15.77 -12.62 0.55
N VAL A 15 -16.40 -11.52 0.99
CA VAL A 15 -15.74 -10.21 1.18
C VAL A 15 -14.57 -10.33 2.15
N GLN A 16 -14.80 -10.96 3.32
CA GLN A 16 -13.76 -11.15 4.33
C GLN A 16 -12.62 -12.04 3.81
N LYS A 17 -12.93 -13.07 3.02
CA LYS A 17 -11.92 -13.93 2.42
C LYS A 17 -11.05 -13.17 1.42
N ILE A 18 -11.65 -12.32 0.59
CA ILE A 18 -10.90 -11.48 -0.38
C ILE A 18 -9.97 -10.53 0.37
N GLN A 19 -10.46 -9.82 1.38
CA GLN A 19 -9.64 -8.89 2.15
C GLN A 19 -8.44 -9.57 2.83
N ARG A 20 -8.65 -10.78 3.38
CA ARG A 20 -7.56 -11.57 3.99
C ARG A 20 -6.50 -12.03 2.99
N CYS A 21 -6.85 -12.15 1.71
CA CYS A 21 -5.93 -12.55 0.66
C CYS A 21 -5.15 -11.37 0.06
N LEU A 22 -5.49 -10.12 0.40
CA LEU A 22 -4.79 -8.94 -0.14
C LEU A 22 -3.40 -8.78 0.49
N PRO A 23 -2.40 -8.30 -0.28
CA PRO A 23 -1.06 -8.04 0.25
C PRO A 23 -1.04 -6.96 1.34
N LEU A 24 0.01 -6.96 2.17
CA LEU A 24 0.18 -6.02 3.29
C LEU A 24 0.08 -4.54 2.88
N VAL A 25 0.55 -4.20 1.68
CA VAL A 25 0.53 -2.82 1.15
C VAL A 25 -0.89 -2.27 0.93
N TRP A 26 -1.89 -3.15 0.89
CA TRP A 26 -3.31 -2.80 0.72
C TRP A 26 -4.03 -2.55 2.05
N ARG A 27 -3.38 -2.76 3.21
CA ARG A 27 -4.01 -2.57 4.52
C ARG A 27 -4.62 -1.18 4.71
N PRO A 28 -3.94 -0.06 4.37
CA PRO A 28 -4.52 1.27 4.53
C PRO A 28 -5.84 1.42 3.75
N THR A 29 -5.91 0.83 2.56
CA THR A 29 -7.09 0.86 1.68
C THR A 29 -8.22 0.01 2.22
N VAL A 30 -7.90 -1.19 2.73
CA VAL A 30 -8.90 -2.06 3.38
C VAL A 30 -9.49 -1.35 4.60
N THR A 31 -8.66 -0.72 5.43
CA THR A 31 -9.12 0.07 6.58
C THR A 31 -9.99 1.26 6.15
N ALA A 32 -9.58 2.01 5.12
CA ALA A 32 -10.40 3.12 4.62
C ALA A 32 -11.75 2.65 4.05
N ILE A 33 -11.80 1.48 3.41
CA ILE A 33 -13.05 0.88 2.92
C ILE A 33 -13.95 0.48 4.09
N GLU A 34 -13.38 -0.12 5.13
CA GLU A 34 -14.08 -0.50 6.38
C GLU A 34 -14.65 0.71 7.13
N GLU A 35 -13.89 1.81 7.18
CA GLU A 35 -14.30 3.06 7.82
C GLU A 35 -15.38 3.79 7.01
N ALA A 36 -15.26 3.81 5.68
CA ALA A 36 -16.17 4.54 4.81
C ALA A 36 -17.50 3.82 4.57
N LYS A 37 -17.52 2.48 4.59
CA LYS A 37 -18.71 1.68 4.29
C LYS A 37 -18.80 0.43 5.15
N ASP A 38 -20.02 0.13 5.57
CA ASP A 38 -20.32 -1.13 6.26
C ASP A 38 -20.14 -2.32 5.29
N LEU A 39 -19.11 -3.13 5.53
CA LEU A 39 -18.76 -4.30 4.72
C LEU A 39 -19.90 -5.29 4.55
N LYS A 40 -20.80 -5.38 5.53
CA LYS A 40 -21.95 -6.30 5.49
C LYS A 40 -23.00 -5.88 4.46
N LYS A 41 -22.99 -4.62 4.05
CA LYS A 41 -23.94 -4.03 3.09
C LYS A 41 -23.34 -3.81 1.71
N MET A 42 -22.04 -4.07 1.54
CA MET A 42 -21.34 -3.86 0.28
C MET A 42 -21.59 -5.02 -0.70
N ILE A 43 -21.92 -4.67 -1.95
CA ILE A 43 -22.03 -5.62 -3.05
C ILE A 43 -20.64 -6.03 -3.52
N LEU A 44 -20.45 -7.32 -3.80
CA LEU A 44 -19.16 -7.89 -4.20
C LEU A 44 -18.57 -7.22 -5.45
N GLU A 45 -19.38 -6.90 -6.45
CA GLU A 45 -18.94 -6.23 -7.68
C GLU A 45 -18.36 -4.83 -7.40
N VAL A 46 -18.94 -4.11 -6.45
CA VAL A 46 -18.45 -2.78 -6.04
C VAL A 46 -17.10 -2.91 -5.33
N LEU A 47 -16.94 -3.93 -4.49
CA LEU A 47 -15.65 -4.20 -3.84
C LEU A 47 -14.56 -4.50 -4.89
N ILE A 48 -14.85 -5.38 -5.85
CA ILE A 48 -13.91 -5.75 -6.90
C ILE A 48 -13.53 -4.52 -7.74
N SER A 49 -14.52 -3.72 -8.14
CA SER A 49 -14.29 -2.48 -8.88
C SER A 49 -13.35 -1.53 -8.13
N ASN A 50 -13.61 -1.30 -6.83
CA ASN A 50 -12.76 -0.46 -5.99
C ASN A 50 -11.32 -1.01 -5.89
N LEU A 51 -11.17 -2.32 -5.75
CA LEU A 51 -9.85 -2.94 -5.66
C LEU A 51 -9.06 -2.77 -6.96
N ILE A 52 -9.69 -2.98 -8.12
CA ILE A 52 -9.05 -2.78 -9.43
C ILE A 52 -8.60 -1.33 -9.60
N SER A 53 -9.46 -0.35 -9.25
CA SER A 53 -9.10 1.06 -9.33
C SER A 53 -7.89 1.38 -8.44
N HIS A 54 -7.84 0.82 -7.23
CA HIS A 54 -6.72 1.02 -6.32
C HIS A 54 -5.42 0.35 -6.82
N GLU A 55 -5.51 -0.82 -7.47
CA GLU A 55 -4.36 -1.47 -8.09
C GLU A 55 -3.70 -0.58 -9.14
N MET A 56 -4.52 0.06 -10.00
CA MET A 56 -4.02 0.96 -11.03
C MET A 56 -3.24 2.13 -10.44
N VAL A 57 -3.76 2.73 -9.36
CA VAL A 57 -3.09 3.83 -8.65
C VAL A 57 -1.78 3.35 -8.03
N LEU A 58 -1.80 2.22 -7.31
CA LEU A 58 -0.59 1.64 -6.71
C LEU A 58 0.49 1.34 -7.75
N ASN A 59 0.11 0.87 -8.93
CA ASN A 59 1.07 0.54 -9.99
C ASN A 59 1.75 1.80 -10.54
N VAL A 60 1.00 2.90 -10.69
CA VAL A 60 1.54 4.21 -11.07
C VAL A 60 2.48 4.74 -9.99
N ASP A 61 2.06 4.69 -8.72
CA ASP A 61 2.85 5.16 -7.59
C ASP A 61 4.13 4.34 -7.40
N ALA A 62 4.06 3.01 -7.56
CA ALA A 62 5.22 2.13 -7.53
C ALA A 62 6.21 2.45 -8.66
N ALA A 63 5.72 2.80 -9.85
CA ALA A 63 6.55 3.24 -10.97
C ALA A 63 7.19 4.62 -10.73
N ALA A 64 6.51 5.52 -10.00
CA ALA A 64 7.04 6.81 -9.59
C ALA A 64 8.10 6.68 -8.47
N GLN A 65 7.85 5.84 -7.47
CA GLN A 65 8.76 5.57 -6.34
C GLN A 65 10.10 4.96 -6.78
N LYS A 66 10.12 4.13 -7.83
CA LYS A 66 11.38 3.59 -8.39
C LYS A 66 12.27 4.65 -9.04
N LYS A 67 11.75 5.85 -9.32
CA LYS A 67 12.50 6.93 -9.99
C LYS A 67 13.10 7.96 -9.01
N SER A 68 12.74 7.95 -7.72
CA SER A 68 13.36 8.82 -6.72
C SER A 68 14.63 8.20 -6.14
N LYS A 69 15.71 8.18 -6.94
CA LYS A 69 17.06 8.07 -6.38
C LYS A 69 17.36 9.38 -5.64
N SER A 70 17.33 9.33 -4.31
CA SER A 70 17.76 10.41 -3.43
C SER A 70 19.17 10.88 -3.83
N VAL A 71 19.30 12.14 -4.22
CA VAL A 71 20.61 12.79 -4.38
C VAL A 71 21.01 13.29 -3.00
N ALA A 72 21.85 12.52 -2.31
CA ALA A 72 22.47 12.96 -1.08
C ALA A 72 23.41 14.15 -1.37
N LEU A 73 23.06 15.33 -0.87
CA LEU A 73 23.90 16.52 -0.94
C LEU A 73 25.01 16.37 0.10
N GLN A 74 26.22 16.00 -0.35
CA GLN A 74 27.38 15.91 0.53
C GLN A 74 27.79 17.32 0.95
N SER A 75 27.55 17.66 2.22
CA SER A 75 28.02 18.91 2.82
C SER A 75 29.52 18.79 3.10
N THR A 76 30.34 19.45 2.30
CA THR A 76 31.78 19.60 2.57
C THR A 76 31.96 20.56 3.75
N LYS A 77 32.15 20.00 4.95
CA LYS A 77 32.57 20.77 6.11
C LYS A 77 34.08 21.06 5.99
N THR A 78 34.39 22.34 5.78
CA THR A 78 35.46 23.13 6.40
C THR A 78 36.87 22.51 6.53
N SER A 79 37.85 23.13 5.88
CA SER A 79 39.15 23.38 6.53
C SER A 79 39.60 24.82 6.26
N PRO A 80 39.76 25.69 7.27
CA PRO A 80 40.47 26.94 7.10
C PRO A 80 41.95 26.63 6.97
N LYS A 81 42.48 26.87 5.78
CA LYS A 81 43.90 26.79 5.46
C LYS A 81 44.66 27.77 6.36
N ALA A 82 45.61 27.24 7.12
CA ALA A 82 46.47 27.98 8.03
C ALA A 82 47.15 29.18 7.34
N LEU A 83 46.93 30.38 7.88
CA LEU A 83 47.73 31.55 7.57
C LEU A 83 49.06 31.42 8.34
N LYS A 84 50.14 31.08 7.64
CA LYS A 84 51.50 31.25 8.18
C LYS A 84 51.94 32.69 7.92
N ALA A 85 51.95 33.51 8.96
CA ALA A 85 52.74 34.73 9.00
C ALA A 85 54.21 34.35 9.29
N ASN A 86 55.15 34.86 8.49
CA ASN A 86 56.57 34.89 8.85
C ASN A 86 56.97 36.35 9.09
N LEU A 87 57.72 36.54 10.17
CA LEU A 87 58.43 37.75 10.59
C LEU A 87 59.66 37.98 9.70
#